data_AF-A0A2H3I9X8-F1
#
_entry.id   AF-A0A2H3I9X8-F1
#
_cell.length_a   1.000
_cell.length_b   1.000
_cell.length_c   1.000
_cell.angle_alpha   90.00
_cell.angle_beta   90.00
_cell.angle_gamma   90.00
#
_symmetry.space_group_name_H-M   'P 1'
#
loop_
_entity.id
_entity.type
_entity.pdbx_description
1 polymer ?
#
loop_
_entity_poly.entity_id
_entity_poly.type
_entity_poly.pdbx_seq_one_letter_code
_entity_poly.pdbx_strand_id
1 'polypeptide(L)'
;MVSLGQNLVTIFLGRFLSGLFGNAPISIVGGAATDNWNAIDRGISLGVVIGAVFSGPMMGPIIGGFVAENLDWRWNLWLMIIAGFAMALICALFLEESYIPRALVKKAKRIRKETGNDKLRTELEEAGIDLNRIVSVYLVRPWMFVTIYQSFIYGIVYLFFTSIPIEFKQIRQWDPQLAQLPLCAMLIGVSIGSAINVVYTKRILARQLKQTGSSLIPEQRLPLMIVGGFLFPAGLFWFAWTSDPNVPWPAMVVAGIPTGVGMFLIWIQCFTYLIDVYLPIANSAIAINSLSRSLFGAGFPLFTPAMYDRLGYAWATSLLAFLGVAMIPVPIVFYLYGQRIRSWSKFAVKAE
;
A
#
# COMPACT_ATOMS: atom_id res chain seq x y z
N MET A 1 18.82 -0.56 -17.35
CA MET A 1 19.90 -1.50 -16.93
C MET A 1 19.47 -2.96 -17.00
N VAL A 2 18.35 -3.38 -16.39
CA VAL A 2 17.88 -4.78 -16.50
C VAL A 2 17.54 -5.17 -17.95
N SER A 3 16.96 -4.25 -18.73
CA SER A 3 16.58 -4.47 -20.14
C SER A 3 17.76 -4.78 -21.06
N LEU A 4 18.98 -4.36 -20.69
CA LEU A 4 20.23 -4.55 -21.44
C LEU A 4 21.11 -5.64 -20.83
N GLY A 5 20.71 -6.22 -19.69
CA GLY A 5 21.50 -7.23 -19.00
C GLY A 5 21.61 -8.51 -19.82
N GLN A 6 22.84 -8.89 -20.16
CA GLN A 6 23.16 -10.19 -20.77
C GLN A 6 23.60 -11.22 -19.71
N ASN A 7 23.97 -10.76 -18.51
CA ASN A 7 24.42 -11.60 -17.40
C ASN A 7 23.50 -11.47 -16.18
N LEU A 8 23.36 -12.56 -15.40
CA LEU A 8 22.55 -12.59 -14.18
C LEU A 8 22.93 -11.49 -13.17
N VAL A 9 24.22 -11.19 -13.04
CA VAL A 9 24.72 -10.13 -12.16
C VAL A 9 24.14 -8.76 -12.55
N THR A 10 24.11 -8.44 -13.85
CA THR A 10 23.55 -7.18 -14.36
C THR A 10 22.05 -7.10 -14.11
N ILE A 11 21.34 -8.24 -14.23
CA ILE A 11 19.91 -8.33 -13.92
C ILE A 11 19.67 -8.09 -12.43
N PHE A 12 20.41 -8.75 -11.54
CA PHE A 12 20.24 -8.59 -10.10
C PHE A 12 20.60 -7.18 -9.62
N LEU A 13 21.73 -6.62 -10.07
CA LEU A 13 22.09 -5.23 -9.77
C LEU A 13 21.04 -4.25 -10.28
N GLY A 14 20.55 -4.45 -11.51
CA GLY A 14 19.51 -3.60 -12.06
C GLY A 14 18.18 -3.70 -11.29
N ARG A 15 17.79 -4.89 -10.80
CA ARG A 15 16.62 -5.06 -9.95
C ARG A 15 16.81 -4.42 -8.57
N PHE A 16 18.00 -4.55 -7.99
CA PHE A 16 18.35 -3.89 -6.73
C PHE A 16 18.24 -2.37 -6.84
N LEU A 17 18.86 -1.77 -7.85
CA LEU A 17 18.79 -0.32 -8.09
C LEU A 17 17.35 0.12 -8.37
N SER A 18 16.60 -0.63 -9.18
CA SER A 18 15.18 -0.35 -9.45
C SER A 18 14.34 -0.36 -8.18
N GLY A 19 14.59 -1.30 -7.26
CA GLY A 19 13.90 -1.36 -5.97
C GLY A 19 14.30 -0.20 -5.05
N LEU A 20 15.60 0.10 -4.97
CA LEU A 20 16.15 1.16 -4.12
C LEU A 20 15.56 2.53 -4.48
N PHE A 21 15.58 2.90 -5.77
CA PHE A 21 15.03 4.17 -6.23
C PHE A 21 13.50 4.15 -6.35
N GLY A 22 12.90 3.00 -6.68
CA GLY A 22 11.45 2.86 -6.83
C GLY A 22 10.65 3.02 -5.54
N ASN A 23 11.26 2.82 -4.37
CA ASN A 23 10.58 3.01 -3.08
C ASN A 23 10.47 4.49 -2.64
N ALA A 24 11.26 5.39 -3.23
CA ALA A 24 11.31 6.78 -2.80
C ALA A 24 9.95 7.51 -2.93
N PRO A 25 9.21 7.41 -4.06
CA PRO A 25 7.91 8.08 -4.18
C PRO A 25 6.90 7.57 -3.14
N ILE A 26 6.83 6.25 -2.92
CA ILE A 26 5.88 5.62 -1.98
C ILE A 26 6.10 6.13 -0.55
N SER A 27 7.36 6.36 -0.17
CA SER A 27 7.71 6.82 1.18
C SER A 27 7.36 8.29 1.44
N ILE A 28 7.22 9.09 0.39
CA ILE A 28 6.96 10.55 0.48
C ILE A 28 5.46 10.86 0.37
N VAL A 29 4.66 9.98 -0.25
CA VAL A 29 3.22 10.19 -0.47
C VAL A 29 2.47 10.56 0.82
N GLY A 30 2.81 9.94 1.95
CA GLY A 30 2.16 10.27 3.22
C GLY A 30 2.41 11.70 3.69
N GLY A 31 3.65 12.17 3.61
CA GLY A 31 4.04 13.53 3.96
C GLY A 31 3.43 14.56 3.01
N ALA A 32 3.51 14.28 1.71
CA ALA A 32 2.83 15.12 0.71
C ALA A 32 1.32 15.20 0.97
N ALA A 33 0.70 14.13 1.47
CA ALA A 33 -0.72 14.13 1.81
C ALA A 33 -1.03 14.90 3.10
N THR A 34 -0.14 14.91 4.09
CA THR A 34 -0.30 15.73 5.30
C THR A 34 -0.05 17.21 5.05
N ASP A 35 0.82 17.55 4.09
CA ASP A 35 1.20 18.92 3.80
C ASP A 35 0.14 19.66 2.96
N ASN A 36 -0.55 18.95 2.07
CA ASN A 36 -1.48 19.55 1.10
C ASN A 36 -2.97 19.49 1.50
N TRP A 37 -3.38 18.58 2.40
CA TRP A 37 -4.81 18.35 2.67
C TRP A 37 -5.17 18.30 4.17
N ASN A 38 -6.32 18.90 4.48
CA ASN A 38 -6.99 18.79 5.77
C ASN A 38 -7.50 17.36 6.03
N ALA A 39 -7.79 16.98 7.28
CA ALA A 39 -8.07 15.59 7.67
C ALA A 39 -9.16 14.84 6.87
N ILE A 40 -10.22 15.54 6.42
CA ILE A 40 -11.30 14.95 5.60
C ILE A 40 -10.82 14.77 4.16
N ASP A 41 -10.32 15.84 3.54
CA ASP A 41 -9.84 15.83 2.15
C ASP A 41 -8.65 14.88 2.00
N ARG A 42 -7.79 14.79 3.01
CA ARG A 42 -6.68 13.84 3.09
C ARG A 42 -7.17 12.41 3.03
N GLY A 43 -8.25 12.05 3.75
CA GLY A 43 -8.82 10.70 3.70
C GLY A 43 -9.31 10.32 2.29
N ILE A 44 -9.92 11.27 1.59
CA ILE A 44 -10.43 11.08 0.22
C ILE A 44 -9.27 10.99 -0.78
N SER A 45 -8.34 11.94 -0.73
CA SER A 45 -7.17 11.99 -1.61
C SER A 45 -6.28 10.76 -1.42
N LEU A 46 -6.02 10.37 -0.17
CA LEU A 46 -5.29 9.13 0.11
C LEU A 46 -6.04 7.93 -0.43
N GLY A 47 -7.37 7.84 -0.28
CA GLY A 47 -8.19 6.77 -0.86
C GLY A 47 -7.99 6.61 -2.36
N VAL A 48 -7.97 7.72 -3.10
CA VAL A 48 -7.73 7.72 -4.56
C VAL A 48 -6.28 7.34 -4.90
N VAL A 49 -5.29 7.95 -4.23
CA VAL A 49 -3.87 7.69 -4.48
C VAL A 49 -3.52 6.23 -4.20
N ILE A 50 -3.96 5.70 -3.05
CA ILE A 50 -3.78 4.31 -2.67
C ILE A 50 -4.51 3.38 -3.64
N GLY A 51 -5.72 3.72 -4.06
CA GLY A 51 -6.45 2.98 -5.09
C GLY A 51 -5.61 2.82 -6.35
N ALA A 52 -5.06 3.92 -6.86
CA ALA A 52 -4.19 3.91 -8.04
C ALA A 52 -2.91 3.08 -7.83
N VAL A 53 -2.26 3.19 -6.67
CA VAL A 53 -1.06 2.40 -6.35
C VAL A 53 -1.36 0.90 -6.33
N PHE A 54 -2.52 0.50 -5.81
CA PHE A 54 -2.89 -0.92 -5.78
C PHE A 54 -3.39 -1.49 -7.09
N SER A 55 -3.94 -0.65 -7.96
CA SER A 55 -4.25 -1.07 -9.32
C SER A 55 -2.99 -1.47 -10.09
N GLY A 56 -1.83 -0.89 -9.77
CA GLY A 56 -0.54 -1.19 -10.40
C GLY A 56 -0.17 -2.68 -10.38
N PRO A 57 -0.03 -3.34 -9.21
CA PRO A 57 0.27 -4.76 -9.10
C PRO A 57 -0.72 -5.72 -9.80
N MET A 58 -1.96 -5.29 -10.05
CA MET A 58 -2.96 -6.10 -10.76
C MET A 58 -2.91 -5.87 -12.28
N MET A 59 -2.73 -4.62 -12.72
CA MET A 59 -2.60 -4.26 -14.14
C MET A 59 -1.24 -4.67 -14.73
N GLY A 60 -0.18 -4.58 -13.93
CA GLY A 60 1.19 -4.85 -14.34
C GLY A 60 1.38 -6.25 -14.92
N PRO A 61 0.94 -7.32 -14.25
CA PRO A 61 0.97 -8.67 -14.78
C PRO A 61 0.14 -8.79 -16.08
N ILE A 62 -1.08 -8.24 -16.13
CA ILE A 62 -1.93 -8.28 -17.33
C ILE A 62 -1.19 -7.67 -18.54
N ILE A 63 -0.76 -6.41 -18.44
CA ILE A 63 -0.03 -5.73 -19.51
C ILE A 63 1.27 -6.50 -19.82
N GLY A 64 1.96 -6.95 -18.77
CA GLY A 64 3.23 -7.66 -18.89
C GLY A 64 3.12 -9.01 -19.58
N GLY A 65 2.01 -9.72 -19.40
CA GLY A 65 1.71 -10.99 -20.06
C GLY A 65 1.48 -10.82 -21.55
N PHE A 66 0.66 -9.83 -21.95
CA PHE A 66 0.42 -9.52 -23.37
C PHE A 66 1.67 -9.01 -24.08
N VAL A 67 2.47 -8.15 -23.42
CA VAL A 67 3.71 -7.62 -24.00
C VAL A 67 4.78 -8.71 -24.12
N ALA A 68 4.95 -9.55 -23.09
CA ALA A 68 5.95 -10.60 -23.10
C ALA A 68 5.71 -11.62 -24.21
N GLU A 69 4.44 -11.90 -24.54
CA GLU A 69 4.14 -12.91 -25.55
C GLU A 69 4.15 -12.40 -26.99
N ASN A 70 3.73 -11.15 -27.21
CA ASN A 70 3.70 -10.58 -28.57
C ASN A 70 5.04 -9.95 -28.99
N LEU A 71 5.89 -9.60 -28.02
CA LEU A 71 7.19 -8.97 -28.26
C LEU A 71 8.30 -9.82 -27.62
N ASP A 72 8.80 -9.37 -26.47
CA ASP A 72 9.85 -10.01 -25.68
C ASP A 72 9.70 -9.54 -24.23
N TRP A 73 10.14 -10.34 -23.25
CA TRP A 73 10.08 -9.97 -21.83
C TRP A 73 10.89 -8.70 -21.52
N ARG A 74 11.91 -8.38 -22.34
CA ARG A 74 12.70 -7.15 -22.23
C ARG A 74 11.87 -5.90 -22.48
N TRP A 75 10.83 -5.97 -23.31
CA TRP A 75 9.95 -4.83 -23.59
C TRP A 75 9.13 -4.39 -22.38
N ASN A 76 8.82 -5.30 -21.45
CA ASN A 76 8.22 -4.93 -20.17
C ASN A 76 9.09 -3.93 -19.39
N LEU A 77 10.41 -4.09 -19.46
CA LEU A 77 11.36 -3.21 -18.79
C LEU A 77 11.52 -1.87 -19.53
N TRP A 78 11.50 -1.89 -20.87
CA TRP A 78 11.51 -0.67 -21.67
C TRP A 78 10.27 0.19 -21.43
N LEU A 79 9.08 -0.42 -21.36
CA LEU A 79 7.84 0.27 -21.01
C LEU A 79 7.92 0.96 -19.65
N MET A 80 8.47 0.29 -18.63
CA MET A 80 8.68 0.89 -17.30
C MET A 80 9.63 2.10 -17.36
N ILE A 81 10.70 2.02 -18.17
CA ILE A 81 11.65 3.13 -18.34
C ILE A 81 10.98 4.32 -19.02
N ILE A 82 10.25 4.09 -20.11
CA ILE A 82 9.58 5.15 -20.88
C ILE A 82 8.52 5.84 -20.02
N ALA A 83 7.65 5.05 -19.38
CA ALA A 83 6.59 5.59 -18.52
C ALA A 83 7.16 6.32 -17.29
N GLY A 84 8.19 5.75 -16.65
CA GLY A 84 8.85 6.36 -15.49
C GLY A 84 9.55 7.66 -15.85
N PHE A 85 10.27 7.71 -16.98
CA PHE A 85 10.93 8.93 -17.45
C PHE A 85 9.93 10.01 -17.86
N ALA A 86 8.87 9.65 -18.58
CA ALA A 86 7.80 10.58 -18.94
C ALA A 86 7.15 11.20 -17.70
N MET A 87 6.82 10.38 -16.70
CA MET A 87 6.27 10.88 -15.43
C MET A 87 7.27 11.75 -14.67
N ALA A 88 8.54 11.36 -14.62
CA ALA A 88 9.59 12.17 -13.98
C ALA A 88 9.75 13.53 -14.66
N LEU A 89 9.66 13.60 -15.99
CA LEU A 89 9.70 14.85 -16.75
C LEU A 89 8.49 15.73 -16.43
N ILE A 90 7.28 15.15 -16.39
CA ILE A 90 6.06 15.87 -16.01
C ILE A 90 6.21 16.43 -14.59
N CYS A 91 6.67 15.63 -13.63
CA CYS A 91 6.93 16.11 -12.27
C CYS A 91 8.00 17.21 -12.25
N ALA A 92 9.09 17.09 -13.01
CA ALA A 92 10.15 18.08 -13.03
C ALA A 92 9.72 19.44 -13.63
N LEU A 93 8.78 19.43 -14.59
CA LEU A 93 8.30 20.64 -15.25
C LEU A 93 7.12 21.31 -14.54
N PHE A 94 6.23 20.54 -13.90
CA PHE A 94 4.97 21.06 -13.36
C PHE A 94 4.85 20.99 -11.84
N LEU A 95 5.67 20.20 -11.14
CA LEU A 95 5.55 20.06 -9.69
C LEU A 95 6.36 21.14 -8.97
N GLU A 96 5.66 22.03 -8.29
CA GLU A 96 6.28 23.01 -7.40
C GLU A 96 6.52 22.43 -6.00
N GLU A 97 7.53 22.95 -5.30
CA GLU A 97 7.89 22.51 -3.95
C GLU A 97 6.78 22.86 -2.95
N SER A 98 6.07 21.84 -2.44
CA SER A 98 4.95 22.01 -1.50
C SER A 98 5.35 22.04 -0.03
N TYR A 99 6.61 21.70 0.32
CA TYR A 99 7.02 21.56 1.71
C TYR A 99 7.29 22.92 2.39
N ILE A 100 6.35 23.35 3.24
CA ILE A 100 6.35 24.67 3.91
C ILE A 100 7.65 24.98 4.66
N PRO A 101 8.25 24.07 5.45
CA PRO A 101 9.50 24.37 6.16
C PRO A 101 10.67 24.68 5.22
N ARG A 102 10.72 24.05 4.04
CA ARG A 102 11.77 24.33 3.04
C ARG A 102 11.50 25.62 2.27
N ALA A 103 10.23 25.98 2.06
CA ALA A 103 9.85 27.31 1.56
C ALA A 103 10.26 28.41 2.57
N LEU A 104 10.08 28.17 3.87
CA LEU A 104 10.54 29.07 4.93
C LEU A 104 12.06 29.20 4.97
N VAL A 105 12.83 28.12 4.76
CA VAL A 105 14.29 28.20 4.61
C VAL A 105 14.70 29.07 3.42
N LYS A 106 14.03 28.91 2.27
CA LYS A 106 14.29 29.75 1.08
C LYS A 106 13.98 31.23 1.37
N LYS A 107 12.87 31.51 2.06
CA LYS A 107 12.49 32.87 2.47
C LYS A 107 13.46 33.44 3.49
N ALA A 108 13.86 32.68 4.50
CA ALA A 108 14.84 33.08 5.50
C ALA A 108 16.20 33.39 4.86
N LYS A 109 16.66 32.59 3.89
CA LYS A 109 17.88 32.88 3.10
C LYS A 109 17.76 34.19 2.31
N ARG A 110 16.60 34.50 1.74
CA ARG A 110 16.36 35.77 1.04
C ARG A 110 16.39 36.95 2.02
N ILE A 111 15.68 36.85 3.14
CA ILE A 111 15.63 37.91 4.17
C ILE A 111 17.03 38.14 4.78
N ARG A 112 17.82 37.09 5.05
CA ARG A 112 19.22 37.22 5.50
C ARG A 112 20.06 38.06 4.53
N LYS A 113 19.91 37.82 3.22
CA LYS A 113 20.61 38.62 2.20
C LYS A 113 20.15 40.08 2.17
N GLU A 114 18.86 40.34 2.41
CA GLU A 114 18.29 41.69 2.38
C GLU A 114 18.56 42.50 3.66
N THR A 115 18.60 41.86 4.84
CA THR A 115 18.77 42.53 6.15
C THR A 115 20.18 42.42 6.75
N GLY A 116 21.04 41.55 6.22
CA GLY A 116 22.37 41.30 6.78
C GLY A 116 22.37 40.64 8.17
N ASN A 117 21.22 40.17 8.65
CA ASN A 117 21.08 39.57 9.98
C ASN A 117 21.14 38.03 9.91
N ASP A 118 22.34 37.48 10.15
CA ASP A 118 22.60 36.03 10.15
C ASP A 118 21.93 35.26 11.31
N LYS A 119 21.31 35.95 12.28
CA LYS A 119 20.65 35.31 13.42
C LYS A 119 19.25 34.76 13.09
N LEU A 120 18.67 35.13 11.95
CA LEU A 120 17.36 34.63 11.52
C LEU A 120 17.47 33.16 11.09
N ARG A 121 17.30 32.20 12.01
CA ARG A 121 17.29 30.76 11.73
C ARG A 121 15.87 30.19 11.74
N THR A 122 15.65 29.19 10.90
CA THR A 122 14.38 28.44 10.86
C THR A 122 14.51 27.20 11.72
N GLU A 123 13.40 26.73 12.32
CA GLU A 123 13.37 25.51 13.14
C GLU A 123 13.95 24.28 12.40
N LEU A 124 13.81 24.23 11.07
CA LEU A 124 14.39 23.18 10.23
C LEU A 124 15.94 23.24 10.15
N GLU A 125 16.52 24.44 10.17
CA GLU A 125 17.98 24.63 10.18
C GLU A 125 18.58 24.37 11.57
N GLU A 126 17.82 24.61 12.64
CA GLU A 126 18.23 24.33 14.02
C GLU A 126 18.11 22.84 14.38
N ALA A 127 17.20 22.10 13.73
CA ALA A 127 16.94 20.70 14.04
C ALA A 127 18.14 19.76 13.81
N GLY A 128 19.09 20.12 12.93
CA GLY A 128 20.27 19.31 12.60
C GLY A 128 19.94 17.95 11.95
N ILE A 129 20.84 17.42 11.13
CA ILE A 129 20.71 16.06 10.61
C ILE A 129 21.42 15.11 11.58
N ASP A 130 20.70 14.68 12.63
CA ASP A 130 21.23 13.68 13.54
C ASP A 130 20.97 12.27 12.97
N LEU A 131 22.02 11.65 12.39
CA LEU A 131 21.97 10.30 11.83
C LEU A 131 21.56 9.24 12.87
N ASN A 132 21.89 9.44 14.15
CA ASN A 132 21.46 8.53 15.22
C ASN A 132 19.98 8.73 15.58
N ARG A 133 19.47 9.96 15.48
CA ARG A 133 18.02 10.24 15.55
C ARG A 133 17.29 9.64 14.35
N ILE A 134 17.86 9.72 13.15
CA ILE A 134 17.32 9.07 11.95
C ILE A 134 17.26 7.56 12.20
N VAL A 135 18.37 6.88 12.45
CA VAL A 135 18.38 5.42 12.67
C VAL A 135 17.45 4.99 13.81
N SER A 136 17.44 5.70 14.95
CA SER A 136 16.57 5.33 16.08
C SER A 136 15.08 5.63 15.85
N VAL A 137 14.73 6.66 15.07
CA VAL A 137 13.34 6.97 14.68
C VAL A 137 12.86 6.08 13.53
N TYR A 138 13.73 5.71 12.59
CA TYR A 138 13.42 4.94 11.38
C TYR A 138 13.58 3.42 11.50
N LEU A 139 14.31 2.87 12.49
CA LEU A 139 14.52 1.40 12.59
C LEU A 139 13.97 0.76 13.87
N VAL A 140 13.80 1.51 14.95
CA VAL A 140 13.58 0.89 16.28
C VAL A 140 12.16 1.09 16.82
N ARG A 141 11.39 2.06 16.33
CA ARG A 141 10.30 2.66 17.12
C ARG A 141 8.84 2.38 16.73
N PRO A 142 8.53 1.64 15.64
CA PRO A 142 7.20 1.09 15.47
C PRO A 142 7.23 -0.36 14.98
N TRP A 143 7.60 -1.30 15.85
CA TRP A 143 7.05 -2.65 15.81
C TRP A 143 5.59 -2.59 16.27
N MET A 144 4.76 -1.97 15.45
CA MET A 144 3.35 -1.81 15.74
C MET A 144 2.62 -3.05 15.27
N PHE A 145 1.80 -3.61 16.15
CA PHE A 145 0.88 -4.70 15.82
C PHE A 145 0.05 -4.41 14.55
N VAL A 146 -0.29 -3.13 14.26
CA VAL A 146 -0.94 -2.71 13.00
C VAL A 146 -0.05 -2.93 11.77
N THR A 147 1.24 -2.59 11.86
CA THR A 147 2.21 -2.78 10.77
C THR A 147 2.43 -4.26 10.49
N ILE A 148 2.55 -5.08 11.53
CA ILE A 148 2.69 -6.54 11.39
C ILE A 148 1.43 -7.13 10.74
N TYR A 149 0.25 -6.74 11.24
CA TYR A 149 -1.03 -7.16 10.67
C TYR A 149 -1.16 -6.80 9.18
N GLN A 150 -0.84 -5.55 8.81
CA GLN A 150 -0.91 -5.10 7.42
C GLN A 150 0.11 -5.82 6.55
N SER A 151 1.32 -6.07 7.07
CA SER A 151 2.39 -6.79 6.36
C SER A 151 2.00 -8.24 6.12
N PHE A 152 1.39 -8.89 7.11
CA PHE A 152 0.93 -10.27 7.01
C PHE A 152 -0.17 -10.43 5.96
N ILE A 153 -1.19 -9.56 5.99
CA ILE A 153 -2.26 -9.56 4.98
C ILE A 153 -1.69 -9.27 3.59
N TYR A 154 -0.73 -8.35 3.48
CA TYR A 154 -0.06 -8.08 2.21
C TYR A 154 0.72 -9.29 1.69
N GLY A 155 1.38 -10.05 2.56
CA GLY A 155 2.00 -11.33 2.21
C GLY A 155 0.98 -12.31 1.63
N ILE A 156 -0.19 -12.47 2.29
CA ILE A 156 -1.28 -13.33 1.81
C ILE A 156 -1.77 -12.89 0.42
N VAL A 157 -1.91 -11.58 0.20
CA VAL A 157 -2.31 -11.02 -1.09
C VAL A 157 -1.29 -11.35 -2.18
N TYR A 158 0.01 -11.20 -1.90
CA TYR A 158 1.05 -11.53 -2.88
C TYR A 158 1.09 -13.03 -3.21
N LEU A 159 0.89 -13.89 -2.20
CA LEU A 159 0.65 -15.31 -2.39
C LEU A 159 -0.53 -15.56 -3.35
N PHE A 160 -1.64 -14.88 -3.11
CA PHE A 160 -2.85 -15.01 -3.92
C PHE A 160 -2.65 -14.50 -5.36
N PHE A 161 -1.93 -13.40 -5.56
CA PHE A 161 -1.58 -12.93 -6.91
C PHE A 161 -0.74 -13.95 -7.68
N THR A 162 0.16 -14.65 -7.00
CA THR A 162 0.95 -15.72 -7.64
C THR A 162 0.14 -16.98 -7.91
N SER A 163 -0.94 -17.24 -7.16
CA SER A 163 -1.77 -18.44 -7.34
C SER A 163 -2.73 -18.33 -8.52
N ILE A 164 -3.26 -17.14 -8.82
CA ILE A 164 -4.18 -16.92 -9.95
C ILE A 164 -3.62 -17.47 -11.27
N PRO A 165 -2.43 -17.08 -11.75
CA PRO A 165 -1.91 -17.63 -13.00
C PRO A 165 -1.59 -19.13 -12.90
N ILE A 166 -1.27 -19.66 -11.71
CA ILE A 166 -1.06 -21.11 -11.51
C ILE A 166 -2.36 -21.87 -11.80
N GLU A 167 -3.49 -21.44 -11.22
CA GLU A 167 -4.80 -22.06 -11.46
C GLU A 167 -5.20 -22.01 -12.93
N PHE A 168 -5.27 -20.81 -13.49
CA PHE A 168 -5.87 -20.64 -14.80
C PHE A 168 -4.99 -21.23 -15.90
N LYS A 169 -3.66 -21.22 -15.74
CA LYS A 169 -2.73 -21.84 -16.68
C LYS A 169 -2.60 -23.35 -16.50
N GLN A 170 -2.42 -23.85 -15.28
CA GLN A 170 -2.09 -25.26 -15.06
C GLN A 170 -3.33 -26.14 -14.94
N ILE A 171 -4.36 -25.68 -14.24
CA ILE A 171 -5.56 -26.49 -13.96
C ILE A 171 -6.61 -26.28 -15.05
N ARG A 172 -6.91 -25.03 -15.41
CA ARG A 172 -7.92 -24.71 -16.44
C ARG A 172 -7.36 -24.62 -17.87
N GLN A 173 -6.05 -24.75 -18.04
CA GLN A 173 -5.35 -24.74 -19.34
C GLN A 173 -5.66 -23.54 -20.24
N TRP A 174 -5.80 -22.36 -19.65
CA TRP A 174 -5.92 -21.11 -20.40
C TRP A 174 -4.58 -20.71 -21.00
N ASP A 175 -4.64 -19.98 -22.12
CA ASP A 175 -3.47 -19.36 -22.71
C ASP A 175 -2.76 -18.46 -21.68
N PRO A 176 -1.41 -18.43 -21.67
CA PRO A 176 -0.64 -17.66 -20.68
C PRO A 176 -1.02 -16.18 -20.60
N GLN A 177 -1.44 -15.60 -21.72
CA GLN A 177 -1.89 -14.21 -21.83
C GLN A 177 -3.25 -13.99 -21.15
N LEU A 178 -4.16 -14.97 -21.26
CA LEU A 178 -5.51 -14.91 -20.70
C LEU A 178 -5.56 -15.30 -19.22
N ALA A 179 -4.62 -16.12 -18.75
CA ALA A 179 -4.56 -16.62 -17.37
C ALA A 179 -4.44 -15.52 -16.30
N GLN A 180 -4.07 -14.29 -16.70
CA GLN A 180 -3.92 -13.14 -15.78
C GLN A 180 -5.14 -12.21 -15.77
N LEU A 181 -6.05 -12.33 -16.75
CA LEU A 181 -7.28 -11.55 -16.83
C LEU A 181 -8.18 -11.63 -15.58
N PRO A 182 -8.22 -12.72 -14.81
CA PRO A 182 -8.98 -12.77 -13.56
C PRO A 182 -8.59 -11.67 -12.55
N LEU A 183 -7.37 -11.11 -12.63
CA LEU A 183 -6.97 -9.95 -11.82
C LEU A 183 -7.84 -8.70 -12.10
N CYS A 184 -8.49 -8.60 -13.26
CA CYS A 184 -9.47 -7.54 -13.55
C CYS A 184 -10.64 -7.52 -12.57
N ALA A 185 -11.10 -8.69 -12.10
CA ALA A 185 -12.16 -8.74 -11.11
C ALA A 185 -11.72 -8.13 -9.77
N MET A 186 -10.45 -8.34 -9.38
CA MET A 186 -9.89 -7.69 -8.20
C MET A 186 -9.76 -6.17 -8.40
N LEU A 187 -9.41 -5.69 -9.60
CA LEU A 187 -9.40 -4.26 -9.93
C LEU A 187 -10.78 -3.61 -9.79
N ILE A 188 -11.83 -4.30 -10.22
CA ILE A 188 -13.22 -3.88 -9.99
C ILE A 188 -13.48 -3.81 -8.48
N GLY A 189 -13.04 -4.82 -7.72
CA GLY A 189 -13.12 -4.82 -6.26
C GLY A 189 -12.41 -3.65 -5.59
N VAL A 190 -11.19 -3.32 -6.02
CA VAL A 190 -10.44 -2.13 -5.54
C VAL A 190 -11.19 -0.84 -5.84
N SER A 191 -11.76 -0.73 -7.04
CA SER A 191 -12.54 0.45 -7.45
C SER A 191 -13.80 0.63 -6.59
N ILE A 192 -14.53 -0.47 -6.33
CA ILE A 192 -15.69 -0.47 -5.43
C ILE A 192 -15.26 -0.12 -4.00
N GLY A 193 -14.16 -0.70 -3.51
CA GLY A 193 -13.60 -0.39 -2.19
C GLY A 193 -13.22 1.08 -2.04
N SER A 194 -12.63 1.68 -3.09
CA SER A 194 -12.31 3.11 -3.13
C SER A 194 -13.57 3.97 -3.08
N ALA A 195 -14.60 3.64 -3.85
CA ALA A 195 -15.88 4.33 -3.79
C ALA A 195 -16.53 4.25 -2.40
N ILE A 196 -16.51 3.07 -1.76
CA ILE A 196 -16.99 2.87 -0.38
C ILE A 196 -16.21 3.77 0.59
N ASN A 197 -14.89 3.81 0.49
CA ASN A 197 -14.04 4.65 1.34
C ASN A 197 -14.39 6.15 1.19
N VAL A 198 -14.55 6.63 -0.05
CA VAL A 198 -14.88 8.03 -0.33
C VAL A 198 -16.27 8.39 0.23
N VAL A 199 -17.27 7.53 0.00
CA VAL A 199 -18.65 7.75 0.49
C VAL A 199 -18.68 7.76 2.02
N TYR A 200 -18.01 6.80 2.67
CA TYR A 200 -17.93 6.73 4.12
C TYR A 200 -17.25 7.97 4.71
N THR A 201 -16.11 8.37 4.15
CA THR A 201 -15.36 9.55 4.62
C THR A 201 -16.17 10.83 4.44
N LYS A 202 -16.80 11.04 3.28
CA LYS A 202 -17.61 12.24 3.01
C LYS A 202 -18.92 12.30 3.80
N ARG A 203 -19.57 11.16 4.06
CA ARG A 203 -20.91 11.15 4.66
C ARG A 203 -20.88 10.93 6.16
N ILE A 204 -20.11 9.97 6.65
CA ILE A 204 -20.14 9.57 8.05
C ILE A 204 -19.10 10.39 8.82
N LEU A 205 -17.85 10.35 8.37
CA LEU A 205 -16.74 11.00 9.07
C LEU A 205 -16.90 12.53 9.09
N ALA A 206 -17.29 13.13 7.96
CA ALA A 206 -17.54 14.57 7.88
C ALA A 206 -18.73 15.03 8.75
N ARG A 207 -19.76 14.18 8.93
CA ARG A 207 -20.88 14.48 9.83
C ARG A 207 -20.45 14.42 11.29
N GLN A 208 -19.66 13.41 11.66
CA GLN A 208 -19.13 13.26 13.02
C GLN A 208 -18.23 14.44 13.40
N LEU A 209 -17.34 14.87 12.51
CA LEU A 209 -16.50 16.07 12.73
C LEU A 209 -17.32 17.34 12.98
N LYS A 210 -18.41 17.54 12.22
CA LYS A 210 -19.30 18.69 12.40
C LYS A 210 -20.07 18.66 13.73
N GLN A 211 -20.34 17.47 14.26
CA GLN A 211 -21.11 17.28 15.49
C GLN A 211 -20.24 17.36 16.74
N THR A 212 -19.01 16.85 16.69
CA THR A 212 -18.13 16.77 17.87
C THR A 212 -17.28 18.04 18.03
N GLY A 213 -17.07 18.84 16.98
CA GLY A 213 -16.28 20.08 17.04
C GLY A 213 -14.79 19.88 17.36
N SER A 214 -14.37 18.64 17.62
CA SER A 214 -13.01 18.23 18.01
C SER A 214 -12.27 17.55 16.86
N SER A 215 -10.95 17.41 17.01
CA SER A 215 -10.07 16.69 16.09
C SER A 215 -10.54 15.26 15.82
N LEU A 216 -10.38 14.80 14.57
CA LEU A 216 -10.74 13.45 14.12
C LEU A 216 -10.11 12.38 15.02
N ILE A 217 -10.94 11.50 15.60
CA ILE A 217 -10.48 10.31 16.33
C ILE A 217 -10.08 9.24 15.29
N PRO A 218 -8.79 8.82 15.22
CA PRO A 218 -8.33 7.88 14.19
C PRO A 218 -9.11 6.55 14.17
N GLU A 219 -9.63 6.10 15.31
CA GLU A 219 -10.38 4.85 15.47
C GLU A 219 -11.74 4.86 14.74
N GLN A 220 -12.30 6.04 14.42
CA GLN A 220 -13.53 6.14 13.64
C GLN A 220 -13.38 5.62 12.20
N ARG A 221 -12.14 5.39 11.74
CA ARG A 221 -11.83 4.79 10.44
C ARG A 221 -11.85 3.25 10.44
N LEU A 222 -11.66 2.64 11.61
CA LEU A 222 -11.53 1.18 11.76
C LEU A 222 -12.79 0.35 11.43
N PRO A 223 -14.04 0.87 11.49
CA PRO A 223 -15.21 0.08 11.07
C PRO A 223 -15.11 -0.43 9.63
N LEU A 224 -14.56 0.36 8.70
CA LEU A 224 -14.33 -0.10 7.33
C LEU A 224 -13.27 -1.20 7.24
N MET A 225 -12.29 -1.19 8.14
CA MET A 225 -11.26 -2.23 8.24
C MET A 225 -11.86 -3.54 8.73
N ILE A 226 -12.83 -3.50 9.66
CA ILE A 226 -13.58 -4.68 10.14
C ILE A 226 -14.38 -5.29 8.98
N VAL A 227 -15.12 -4.46 8.23
CA VAL A 227 -15.87 -4.91 7.04
C VAL A 227 -14.95 -5.57 6.02
N GLY A 228 -13.79 -4.95 5.75
CA GLY A 228 -12.78 -5.54 4.88
C GLY A 228 -12.21 -6.86 5.42
N GLY A 229 -12.04 -6.97 6.74
CA GLY A 229 -11.59 -8.17 7.44
C GLY A 229 -12.52 -9.37 7.26
N PHE A 230 -13.83 -9.16 7.10
CA PHE A 230 -14.78 -10.23 6.77
C PHE A 230 -14.86 -10.52 5.26
N LEU A 231 -14.89 -9.46 4.44
CA LEU A 231 -15.01 -9.61 2.97
C LEU A 231 -13.80 -10.31 2.34
N PHE A 232 -12.59 -10.03 2.83
CA PHE A 232 -11.35 -10.60 2.31
C PHE A 232 -11.32 -12.14 2.41
N PRO A 233 -11.44 -12.77 3.60
CA PRO A 233 -11.47 -14.22 3.72
C PRO A 233 -12.72 -14.84 3.09
N ALA A 234 -13.88 -14.17 3.11
CA ALA A 234 -15.07 -14.67 2.42
C ALA A 234 -14.83 -14.81 0.91
N GLY A 235 -14.16 -13.82 0.29
CA GLY A 235 -13.74 -13.89 -1.09
C GLY A 235 -12.73 -15.00 -1.37
N LEU A 236 -11.73 -15.18 -0.48
CA LEU A 236 -10.76 -16.28 -0.61
C LEU A 236 -11.41 -17.66 -0.48
N PHE A 237 -12.36 -17.86 0.44
CA PHE A 237 -13.10 -19.12 0.54
C PHE A 237 -13.93 -19.38 -0.72
N TRP A 238 -14.64 -18.36 -1.21
CA TRP A 238 -15.40 -18.50 -2.45
C TRP A 238 -14.46 -18.89 -3.60
N PHE A 239 -13.32 -18.22 -3.72
CA PHE A 239 -12.33 -18.52 -4.75
C PHE A 239 -11.75 -19.96 -4.61
N ALA A 240 -11.46 -20.39 -3.38
CA ALA A 240 -10.93 -21.71 -3.08
C ALA A 240 -11.89 -22.84 -3.48
N TRP A 241 -13.17 -22.71 -3.16
CA TRP A 241 -14.18 -23.75 -3.42
C TRP A 241 -14.77 -23.70 -4.82
N THR A 242 -14.45 -22.68 -5.61
CA THR A 242 -14.78 -22.59 -7.03
C THR A 242 -13.61 -22.95 -7.95
N SER A 243 -12.49 -23.42 -7.38
CA SER A 243 -11.34 -23.91 -8.14
C SER A 243 -11.57 -25.26 -8.81
N ASP A 244 -12.65 -25.97 -8.47
CA ASP A 244 -12.99 -27.22 -9.16
C ASP A 244 -13.20 -26.94 -10.67
N PRO A 245 -12.51 -27.65 -11.58
CA PRO A 245 -12.68 -27.47 -13.02
C PRO A 245 -14.13 -27.63 -13.51
N ASN A 246 -14.95 -28.41 -12.79
CA ASN A 246 -16.36 -28.62 -13.11
C ASN A 246 -17.22 -27.37 -12.86
N VAL A 247 -16.75 -26.46 -12.00
CA VAL A 247 -17.44 -25.19 -11.74
C VAL A 247 -17.10 -24.20 -12.85
N PRO A 248 -18.09 -23.46 -13.40
CA PRO A 248 -17.85 -22.43 -14.41
C PRO A 248 -16.83 -21.39 -13.95
N TRP A 249 -15.85 -21.09 -14.80
CA TRP A 249 -14.81 -20.10 -14.53
C TRP A 249 -15.33 -18.71 -14.06
N PRO A 250 -16.50 -18.19 -14.49
CA PRO A 250 -16.95 -16.88 -14.02
C PRO A 250 -17.20 -16.85 -12.52
N ALA A 251 -17.62 -17.96 -11.90
CA ALA A 251 -17.85 -18.02 -10.46
C ALA A 251 -16.56 -17.74 -9.67
N MET A 252 -15.44 -18.29 -10.16
CA MET A 252 -14.12 -18.08 -9.57
C MET A 252 -13.60 -16.66 -9.81
N VAL A 253 -13.78 -16.12 -11.02
CA VAL A 253 -13.38 -14.75 -11.34
C VAL A 253 -14.17 -13.74 -10.49
N VAL A 254 -15.48 -13.92 -10.32
CA VAL A 254 -16.33 -13.04 -9.51
C VAL A 254 -15.93 -13.05 -8.04
N ALA A 255 -15.44 -14.16 -7.50
CA ALA A 255 -14.89 -14.22 -6.14
C ALA A 255 -13.67 -13.31 -5.93
N GLY A 256 -12.98 -12.89 -7.00
CA GLY A 256 -11.95 -11.86 -6.96
C GLY A 256 -12.46 -10.48 -6.54
N ILE A 257 -13.74 -10.16 -6.79
CA ILE A 257 -14.34 -8.86 -6.44
C ILE A 257 -14.38 -8.65 -4.92
N PRO A 258 -15.04 -9.49 -4.09
CA PRO A 258 -15.06 -9.31 -2.64
C PRO A 258 -13.67 -9.38 -2.02
N THR A 259 -12.78 -10.21 -2.58
CA THR A 259 -11.36 -10.27 -2.17
C THR A 259 -10.66 -8.92 -2.39
N GLY A 260 -10.84 -8.31 -3.57
CA GLY A 260 -10.29 -7.00 -3.90
C GLY A 260 -10.87 -5.86 -3.05
N VAL A 261 -12.19 -5.87 -2.80
CA VAL A 261 -12.83 -4.89 -1.89
C VAL A 261 -12.26 -5.01 -0.49
N GLY A 262 -12.21 -6.21 0.08
CA GLY A 262 -11.73 -6.45 1.43
C GLY A 262 -10.26 -6.06 1.60
N MET A 263 -9.41 -6.48 0.67
CA MET A 263 -8.01 -6.10 0.60
C MET A 263 -7.83 -4.58 0.59
N PHE A 264 -8.53 -3.88 -0.30
CA PHE A 264 -8.41 -2.43 -0.42
C PHE A 264 -8.83 -1.72 0.87
N LEU A 265 -10.00 -2.08 1.42
CA LEU A 265 -10.52 -1.48 2.64
C LEU A 265 -9.56 -1.65 3.83
N ILE A 266 -9.02 -2.85 4.02
CA ILE A 266 -8.04 -3.09 5.09
C ILE A 266 -6.82 -2.17 4.92
N TRP A 267 -6.32 -2.05 3.70
CA TRP A 267 -5.08 -1.32 3.43
C TRP A 267 -5.23 0.19 3.59
N ILE A 268 -6.27 0.79 3.00
CA ILE A 268 -6.49 2.24 3.10
C ILE A 268 -6.70 2.67 4.56
N GLN A 269 -7.43 1.87 5.35
CA GLN A 269 -7.63 2.19 6.76
C GLN A 269 -6.34 2.05 7.57
N CYS A 270 -5.54 1.00 7.35
CA CYS A 270 -4.24 0.88 8.02
C CYS A 270 -3.33 2.07 7.70
N PHE A 271 -3.24 2.44 6.42
CA PHE A 271 -2.36 3.52 5.97
C PHE A 271 -2.79 4.88 6.53
N THR A 272 -4.08 5.18 6.48
CA THR A 272 -4.62 6.43 7.01
C THR A 272 -4.54 6.49 8.54
N TYR A 273 -4.79 5.37 9.22
CA TYR A 273 -4.63 5.26 10.67
C TYR A 273 -3.17 5.51 11.10
N LEU A 274 -2.20 4.94 10.39
CA LEU A 274 -0.77 5.18 10.66
C LEU A 274 -0.40 6.66 10.51
N ILE A 275 -0.91 7.34 9.47
CA ILE A 275 -0.70 8.78 9.29
C ILE A 275 -1.33 9.57 10.44
N ASP A 276 -2.59 9.28 10.75
CA ASP A 276 -3.35 10.04 11.75
C ASP A 276 -2.77 9.88 13.17
N VAL A 277 -2.30 8.69 13.54
CA VAL A 277 -1.68 8.45 14.86
C VAL A 277 -0.29 9.08 14.98
N TYR A 278 0.46 9.14 13.86
CA TYR A 278 1.86 9.57 13.83
C TYR A 278 2.10 10.85 13.04
N LEU A 279 1.12 11.76 12.98
CA LEU A 279 1.19 13.05 12.25
C LEU A 279 2.58 13.72 12.25
N PRO A 280 3.28 13.91 13.40
CA PRO A 280 4.59 14.58 13.41
C PRO A 280 5.74 13.77 12.80
N ILE A 281 5.61 12.44 12.72
CA ILE A 281 6.63 11.50 12.21
C ILE A 281 6.06 10.56 11.13
N ALA A 282 5.04 11.01 10.39
CA ALA A 282 4.25 10.17 9.49
C ALA A 282 5.10 9.49 8.40
N ASN A 283 6.07 10.22 7.83
CA ASN A 283 6.98 9.68 6.82
C ASN A 283 7.80 8.49 7.34
N SER A 284 8.28 8.59 8.58
CA SER A 284 9.08 7.53 9.22
C SER A 284 8.23 6.29 9.51
N ALA A 285 7.00 6.50 10.00
CA ALA A 285 6.07 5.40 10.26
C ALA A 285 5.69 4.65 8.97
N ILE A 286 5.46 5.37 7.88
CA ILE A 286 5.15 4.79 6.57
C ILE A 286 6.36 4.05 5.99
N ALA A 287 7.58 4.59 6.13
CA ALA A 287 8.78 3.92 5.64
C ALA A 287 8.96 2.54 6.28
N ILE A 288 8.75 2.43 7.60
CA ILE A 288 8.86 1.16 8.34
C ILE A 288 7.71 0.22 7.98
N ASN A 289 6.50 0.77 7.82
CA ASN A 289 5.38 0.00 7.32
C ASN A 289 5.66 -0.59 5.94
N SER A 290 6.21 0.21 5.03
CA SER A 290 6.59 -0.23 3.68
C SER A 290 7.69 -1.30 3.74
N LEU A 291 8.72 -1.12 4.58
CA LEU A 291 9.80 -2.08 4.75
C LEU A 291 9.29 -3.44 5.26
N SER A 292 8.56 -3.42 6.37
CA SER A 292 7.96 -4.64 6.95
C SER A 292 7.09 -5.35 5.93
N ARG A 293 6.20 -4.61 5.26
CA ARG A 293 5.32 -5.13 4.23
C ARG A 293 6.10 -5.76 3.06
N SER A 294 7.15 -5.10 2.59
CA SER A 294 7.99 -5.60 1.50
C SER A 294 8.74 -6.87 1.88
N LEU A 295 9.14 -7.05 3.14
CA LEU A 295 9.74 -8.31 3.63
C LEU A 295 8.75 -9.47 3.53
N PHE A 296 7.50 -9.27 3.96
CA PHE A 296 6.45 -10.27 3.82
C PHE A 296 6.11 -10.54 2.35
N GLY A 297 5.97 -9.48 1.53
CA GLY A 297 5.72 -9.60 0.10
C GLY A 297 6.85 -10.26 -0.69
N ALA A 298 8.09 -10.20 -0.22
CA ALA A 298 9.23 -10.92 -0.80
C ALA A 298 9.31 -12.37 -0.29
N GLY A 299 9.01 -12.60 0.99
CA GLY A 299 9.13 -13.93 1.61
C GLY A 299 8.00 -14.89 1.23
N PHE A 300 6.76 -14.40 1.21
CA PHE A 300 5.57 -15.23 1.03
C PHE A 300 5.51 -15.93 -0.34
N PRO A 301 5.85 -15.27 -1.45
CA PRO A 301 5.91 -15.91 -2.77
C PRO A 301 6.93 -17.04 -2.92
N LEU A 302 7.99 -17.09 -2.08
CA LEU A 302 9.07 -18.07 -2.23
C LEU A 302 8.62 -19.51 -1.98
N PHE A 303 7.60 -19.69 -1.13
CA PHE A 303 7.05 -21.00 -0.83
C PHE A 303 5.69 -21.25 -1.50
N THR A 304 5.16 -20.30 -2.29
CA THR A 304 3.87 -20.50 -3.00
C THR A 304 3.85 -21.79 -3.80
N PRO A 305 4.80 -22.04 -4.74
CA PRO A 305 4.67 -23.19 -5.63
C PRO A 305 4.64 -24.49 -4.84
N ALA A 306 5.58 -24.66 -3.91
CA ALA A 306 5.66 -25.84 -3.04
C ALA A 306 4.42 -26.03 -2.15
N MET A 307 3.78 -24.93 -1.70
CA MET A 307 2.55 -24.98 -0.91
C MET A 307 1.37 -25.47 -1.77
N TYR A 308 1.21 -24.92 -2.96
CA TYR A 308 0.12 -25.28 -3.86
C TYR A 308 0.28 -26.70 -4.42
N ASP A 309 1.51 -27.13 -4.72
CA ASP A 309 1.80 -28.49 -5.19
C ASP A 309 1.47 -29.57 -4.13
N ARG A 310 1.69 -29.27 -2.84
CA ARG A 310 1.50 -30.25 -1.74
C ARG A 310 0.09 -30.27 -1.17
N LEU A 311 -0.54 -29.10 -1.00
CA LEU A 311 -1.86 -29.00 -0.37
C LEU A 311 -3.00 -29.04 -1.40
N GLY A 312 -2.68 -28.85 -2.68
CA GLY A 312 -3.68 -28.65 -3.72
C GLY A 312 -4.33 -27.26 -3.63
N TYR A 313 -4.92 -26.83 -4.75
CA TYR A 313 -5.33 -25.44 -4.91
C TYR A 313 -6.41 -24.97 -3.93
N ALA A 314 -7.48 -25.77 -3.80
CA ALA A 314 -8.61 -25.46 -2.93
C ALA A 314 -8.18 -25.36 -1.46
N TRP A 315 -7.36 -26.30 -0.98
CA TRP A 315 -6.92 -26.28 0.41
C TRP A 315 -5.89 -25.17 0.65
N ALA A 316 -4.91 -25.01 -0.25
CA ALA A 316 -3.89 -23.96 -0.15
C ALA A 316 -4.54 -22.57 -0.07
N THR A 317 -5.55 -22.29 -0.90
CA THR A 317 -6.30 -21.02 -0.85
C THR A 317 -7.18 -20.92 0.39
N SER A 318 -7.80 -22.02 0.84
CA SER A 318 -8.57 -22.07 2.08
C SER A 318 -7.71 -21.80 3.32
N LEU A 319 -6.45 -22.25 3.35
CA LEU A 319 -5.50 -21.92 4.42
C LEU A 319 -5.32 -20.41 4.54
N LEU A 320 -5.13 -19.73 3.41
CA LEU A 320 -5.01 -18.27 3.37
C LEU A 320 -6.29 -17.59 3.89
N ALA A 321 -7.46 -18.15 3.54
CA ALA A 321 -8.74 -17.67 4.05
C ALA A 321 -8.87 -17.87 5.58
N PHE A 322 -8.47 -19.03 6.12
CA PHE A 322 -8.46 -19.29 7.57
C PHE A 322 -7.51 -18.34 8.31
N LEU A 323 -6.32 -18.08 7.75
CA LEU A 323 -5.40 -17.07 8.28
C LEU A 323 -6.01 -15.67 8.25
N GLY A 324 -6.75 -15.33 7.18
CA GLY A 324 -7.54 -14.10 7.11
C GLY A 324 -8.60 -14.01 8.21
N VAL A 325 -9.33 -15.10 8.47
CA VAL A 325 -10.33 -15.18 9.56
C VAL A 325 -9.67 -15.00 10.93
N ALA A 326 -8.53 -15.64 11.17
CA ALA A 326 -7.78 -15.52 12.42
C ALA A 326 -7.33 -14.07 12.69
N MET A 327 -7.22 -13.25 11.65
CA MET A 327 -6.83 -11.84 11.74
C MET A 327 -8.02 -10.89 11.92
N ILE A 328 -9.28 -11.33 11.79
CA ILE A 328 -10.49 -10.51 12.02
C ILE A 328 -10.55 -9.86 13.42
N PRO A 329 -10.15 -10.53 14.52
CA PRO A 329 -10.18 -9.92 15.84
C PRO A 329 -9.26 -8.70 15.97
N VAL A 330 -8.20 -8.61 15.17
CA VAL A 330 -7.20 -7.53 15.26
C VAL A 330 -7.83 -6.14 15.09
N PRO A 331 -8.52 -5.80 13.99
CA PRO A 331 -9.17 -4.50 13.84
C PRO A 331 -10.25 -4.22 14.90
N ILE A 332 -10.93 -5.26 15.41
CA ILE A 332 -11.93 -5.12 16.48
C ILE A 332 -11.26 -4.71 17.79
N VAL A 333 -10.15 -5.36 18.14
CA VAL A 333 -9.35 -5.01 19.33
C VAL A 333 -8.80 -3.59 19.21
N PHE A 334 -8.31 -3.18 18.04
CA PHE A 334 -7.89 -1.79 17.81
C PHE A 334 -9.03 -0.79 17.90
N TYR A 335 -10.25 -1.16 17.49
CA TYR A 335 -11.41 -0.29 17.60
C TYR A 335 -11.83 -0.09 19.07
N LEU A 336 -11.87 -1.15 19.87
CA LEU A 336 -12.31 -1.10 21.26
C LEU A 336 -11.23 -0.57 22.21
N TYR A 337 -9.97 -0.94 22.00
CA TYR A 337 -8.85 -0.61 22.89
C TYR A 337 -7.86 0.39 22.29
N GLY A 338 -8.18 1.01 21.14
CA GLY A 338 -7.28 1.90 20.41
C GLY A 338 -6.72 3.04 21.26
N GLN A 339 -7.54 3.67 22.09
CA GLN A 339 -7.08 4.72 23.02
C GLN A 339 -6.04 4.23 24.04
N ARG A 340 -6.21 3.00 24.57
CA ARG A 340 -5.30 2.38 25.53
C ARG A 340 -4.01 1.89 24.87
N ILE A 341 -4.11 1.38 23.64
CA ILE A 341 -2.94 0.98 22.85
C ILE A 341 -2.13 2.22 22.41
N ARG A 342 -2.82 3.32 22.10
CA ARG A 342 -2.21 4.59 21.75
C ARG A 342 -1.45 5.20 22.93
N SER A 343 -2.00 5.12 24.15
CA SER A 343 -1.35 5.64 25.35
C SER A 343 -0.08 4.89 25.75
N TRP A 344 0.15 3.68 25.22
CA TRP A 344 1.41 2.95 25.37
C TRP A 344 2.52 3.48 24.45
N SER A 345 2.18 4.25 23.41
CA SER A 345 3.15 4.87 22.50
C SER A 345 3.52 6.28 22.96
N LYS A 346 4.80 6.51 23.26
CA LYS A 346 5.32 7.83 23.71
C LYS A 346 5.16 8.97 22.69
N PHE A 347 4.86 8.66 21.42
CA PHE A 347 4.80 9.63 20.30
C PHE A 347 3.46 9.71 19.60
N ALA A 348 2.49 8.87 19.98
CA ALA A 348 1.16 9.02 19.43
C ALA A 348 0.53 10.32 19.95
N VAL A 349 -0.15 11.05 19.07
CA VAL A 349 -0.83 12.30 19.44
C VAL A 349 -1.75 12.00 20.62
N LYS A 350 -1.40 12.56 21.79
CA LYS A 350 -2.27 12.54 22.96
C LYS A 350 -3.50 13.33 22.56
N ALA A 351 -4.65 12.67 22.55
CA ALA A 351 -5.91 13.39 22.48
C ALA A 351 -5.94 14.30 23.71
N GLU A 352 -6.02 15.61 23.51
CA GLU A 352 -6.36 16.56 24.56
C GLU A 352 -7.78 16.31 25.07
#